data_AF-A0A1M6HAY9-F1
#
_entry.id   AF-A0A1M6HAY9-F1
#
_cell.length_a   1.000
_cell.length_b   1.000
_cell.length_c   1.000
_cell.angle_alpha   90.00
_cell.angle_beta   90.00
_cell.angle_gamma   90.00
#
_symmetry.space_group_name_H-M   'P 1'
#
loop_
_entity.id
_entity.type
_entity.pdbx_description
1 polymer ?
#
loop_
_entity_poly.entity_id
_entity_poly.type
_entity_poly.pdbx_seq_one_letter_code
_entity_poly.pdbx_strand_id
1 'polypeptide(L)'
;MRDPLLPIAALPRPAPPRAGPAPLRRAGPPDPALAACLPPQDWIALRCLPWRRMGGAVLVLAAGPGCTAAARERLGRCFGTVRFCPVGEGALRAALTATCGSALVRRAESRVAPQESCRTLAYDRLPARSLAVAAALASGLAVAPLGVLAGLIALIALSMALSTGLKLAALVVGTTGARFGKRADALRAGDPAEGREPARIAGTEAAAPDILPVISLIVPLFAERAVAAHLLRRLEALDYPRDRLDLCLVLESDDATTRAALDAATLPDWAQIVAVPRGTLRTKPRALNYALDFTRGSIVGIYDAEDAPEPDQLMRVARDFARHGRGTACLQGRLDYYNARQNWLSRCFTLEYAAWFRVLLPGLVRMGLVIPLGGTTLFLRRHAIEAVGGWDAHNVTEDADLGIRLARHGFRTAMLDSTTFEEANARPWPWVRQRSRWLKGYAQTWALHSRRPAALGRDLGPGAAAALQILLLGTLVQALLAPVLWLAWPALRLSGAAEGHPVLAVVLPATLAVSVAALAVDLAVQVTGALGSGRRWLAPWALTLPLYFPLATLAAWKAAIELVGRPFFWDKTAHGFARQDPVTPPIRAARHRDAAGSNRPG
;
A
#
# COMPACT_ATOMS: atom_id res chain seq x y z
N MET A 1 -57.42 -23.43 -35.74
CA MET A 1 -57.27 -23.88 -34.34
C MET A 1 -56.39 -22.83 -33.65
N ARG A 2 -56.88 -21.75 -33.04
CA ARG A 2 -57.85 -21.65 -31.92
C ARG A 2 -57.56 -22.70 -30.84
N ASP A 3 -56.71 -22.35 -29.87
CA ASP A 3 -57.12 -22.33 -28.46
C ASP A 3 -56.30 -21.29 -27.66
N PRO A 4 -56.88 -20.60 -26.66
CA PRO A 4 -56.34 -19.40 -26.06
C PRO A 4 -55.65 -19.62 -24.69
N LEU A 5 -54.85 -18.61 -24.34
CA LEU A 5 -54.24 -18.26 -23.07
C LEU A 5 -55.01 -18.70 -21.80
N LEU A 6 -54.34 -19.46 -20.93
CA LEU A 6 -54.59 -19.50 -19.49
C LEU A 6 -53.64 -18.49 -18.80
N PRO A 7 -54.12 -17.60 -17.91
CA PRO A 7 -53.27 -16.63 -17.24
C PRO A 7 -52.51 -17.31 -16.10
N ILE A 8 -51.19 -17.37 -16.22
CA ILE A 8 -50.31 -17.71 -15.09
C ILE A 8 -50.49 -16.58 -14.06
N ALA A 9 -51.03 -16.94 -12.90
CA ALA A 9 -51.19 -16.06 -11.76
C ALA A 9 -49.87 -15.33 -11.47
N ALA A 10 -49.92 -14.00 -11.45
CA ALA A 10 -48.80 -13.17 -11.08
C ALA A 10 -48.38 -13.50 -9.65
N LEU A 11 -47.23 -14.17 -9.51
CA LEU A 11 -46.54 -14.27 -8.23
C LEU A 11 -46.29 -12.85 -7.71
N PRO A 12 -46.59 -12.55 -6.45
CA PRO A 12 -46.43 -11.21 -5.90
C PRO A 12 -44.97 -10.80 -6.07
N ARG A 13 -44.75 -9.63 -6.71
CA ARG A 13 -43.42 -9.02 -6.82
C ARG A 13 -42.79 -8.99 -5.41
N PRO A 14 -41.54 -9.43 -5.25
CA PRO A 14 -40.86 -9.28 -3.96
C PRO A 14 -40.86 -7.80 -3.61
N ALA A 15 -41.32 -7.49 -2.40
CA ALA A 15 -41.33 -6.13 -1.87
C ALA A 15 -39.91 -5.53 -2.00
N PRO A 16 -39.78 -4.23 -2.33
CA PRO A 16 -38.48 -3.59 -2.38
C PRO A 16 -37.74 -3.81 -1.05
N PRO A 17 -36.40 -3.95 -1.09
CA PRO A 17 -35.61 -4.23 0.10
C PRO A 17 -35.97 -3.22 1.19
N ARG A 18 -36.37 -3.74 2.36
CA ARG A 18 -36.77 -2.92 3.50
C ARG A 18 -35.65 -1.92 3.80
N ALA A 19 -35.93 -0.64 3.56
CA ALA A 19 -35.15 0.46 4.08
C ALA A 19 -34.93 0.26 5.59
N GLY A 20 -33.74 0.61 6.08
CA GLY A 20 -33.28 0.37 7.45
C GLY A 20 -34.24 0.81 8.57
N PRO A 21 -33.92 0.48 9.84
CA PRO A 21 -34.90 0.53 10.94
C PRO A 21 -35.55 1.91 11.09
N ALA A 22 -36.88 1.91 11.05
CA ALA A 22 -37.79 3.05 11.11
C ALA A 22 -37.66 4.06 12.30
N PRO A 23 -37.06 3.76 13.47
CA PRO A 23 -37.09 4.70 14.61
C PRO A 23 -36.24 5.98 14.43
N LEU A 24 -35.11 5.90 13.70
CA LEU A 24 -34.17 7.02 13.58
C LEU A 24 -34.66 8.12 12.62
N ARG A 25 -35.39 7.75 11.55
CA ARG A 25 -35.90 8.74 10.57
C ARG A 25 -36.99 9.65 11.13
N ARG A 26 -37.85 9.13 12.02
CA ARG A 26 -38.97 9.90 12.58
C ARG A 26 -38.56 10.91 13.66
N ALA A 27 -37.37 10.77 14.23
CA ALA A 27 -37.05 11.41 15.50
C ALA A 27 -35.83 12.34 15.46
N GLY A 28 -35.31 12.67 14.26
CA GLY A 28 -34.29 13.69 14.04
C GLY A 28 -32.83 13.20 14.20
N PRO A 29 -31.86 13.90 13.58
CA PRO A 29 -30.45 13.54 13.64
C PRO A 29 -29.85 13.71 15.05
N PRO A 30 -28.69 13.09 15.36
CA PRO A 30 -27.95 13.34 16.59
C PRO A 30 -27.50 14.80 16.74
N ASP A 31 -27.67 15.32 17.96
CA ASP A 31 -27.27 16.67 18.35
C ASP A 31 -25.73 16.81 18.33
N PRO A 32 -25.17 17.62 17.41
CA PRO A 32 -23.72 17.82 17.30
C PRO A 32 -23.08 18.40 18.57
N ALA A 33 -23.83 19.18 19.37
CA ALA A 33 -23.30 19.77 20.60
C ALA A 33 -22.99 18.71 21.66
N LEU A 34 -23.79 17.63 21.72
CA LEU A 34 -23.51 16.52 22.62
C LEU A 34 -22.30 15.71 22.17
N ALA A 35 -22.13 15.55 20.85
CA ALA A 35 -20.98 14.83 20.28
C ALA A 35 -19.64 15.54 20.53
N ALA A 36 -19.64 16.83 20.89
CA ALA A 36 -18.43 17.58 21.18
C ALA A 36 -17.72 17.17 22.48
N CYS A 37 -18.35 16.39 23.37
CA CYS A 37 -17.71 15.97 24.64
C CYS A 37 -16.48 15.08 24.43
N LEU A 38 -16.47 14.28 23.36
CA LEU A 38 -15.35 13.39 23.05
C LEU A 38 -14.88 13.60 21.61
N PRO A 39 -13.59 13.37 21.34
CA PRO A 39 -13.09 13.30 19.97
C PRO A 39 -13.87 12.27 19.13
N PRO A 40 -14.11 12.53 17.83
CA PRO A 40 -14.85 11.64 16.93
C PRO A 40 -14.45 10.16 16.95
N GLN A 41 -13.15 9.87 17.03
CA GLN A 41 -12.63 8.51 17.05
C GLN A 41 -12.98 7.74 18.32
N ASP A 42 -13.19 8.45 19.44
CA ASP A 42 -13.55 7.82 20.70
C ASP A 42 -14.99 7.33 20.65
N TRP A 43 -15.88 8.03 19.96
CA TRP A 43 -17.24 7.56 19.69
C TRP A 43 -17.26 6.25 18.89
N ILE A 44 -16.35 6.13 17.90
CA ILE A 44 -16.19 4.91 17.11
C ILE A 44 -15.66 3.77 17.99
N ALA A 45 -14.61 4.03 18.78
CA ALA A 45 -14.01 3.04 19.69
C ALA A 45 -15.00 2.56 20.77
N LEU A 46 -15.82 3.46 21.29
CA LEU A 46 -16.88 3.16 22.27
C LEU A 46 -18.12 2.52 21.62
N ARG A 47 -18.19 2.47 20.28
CA ARG A 47 -19.33 1.99 19.49
C ARG A 47 -20.64 2.65 19.91
N CYS A 48 -20.59 3.97 20.11
CA CYS A 48 -21.76 4.73 20.53
C CYS A 48 -21.72 6.20 20.07
N LEU A 49 -22.87 6.88 20.11
CA LEU A 49 -22.98 8.30 19.77
C LEU A 49 -24.14 8.94 20.56
N PRO A 50 -23.95 10.09 21.22
CA PRO A 50 -25.04 10.77 21.90
C PRO A 50 -26.05 11.28 20.88
N TRP A 51 -27.34 11.02 21.15
CA TRP A 51 -28.44 11.37 20.27
C TRP A 51 -29.06 12.71 20.65
N ARG A 52 -29.56 12.82 21.89
CA ARG A 52 -30.28 13.99 22.42
C ARG A 52 -30.50 13.91 23.92
N ARG A 53 -30.88 15.04 24.53
CA ARG A 53 -31.36 15.10 25.92
C ARG A 53 -32.86 14.83 25.97
N MET A 54 -33.30 13.96 26.88
CA MET A 54 -34.72 13.75 27.22
C MET A 54 -34.87 13.38 28.69
N GLY A 55 -35.75 14.10 29.41
CA GLY A 55 -36.10 13.79 30.81
C GLY A 55 -34.89 13.77 31.76
N GLY A 56 -33.96 14.73 31.63
CA GLY A 56 -32.75 14.80 32.47
C GLY A 56 -31.66 13.77 32.14
N ALA A 57 -31.88 12.90 31.15
CA ALA A 57 -30.90 11.93 30.67
C ALA A 57 -30.47 12.21 29.22
N VAL A 58 -29.28 11.79 28.85
CA VAL A 58 -28.82 11.76 27.46
C VAL A 58 -29.10 10.37 26.87
N LEU A 59 -29.86 10.33 25.77
CA LEU A 59 -29.98 9.12 24.97
C LEU A 59 -28.72 8.93 24.13
N VAL A 60 -28.19 7.71 24.11
CA VAL A 60 -26.97 7.35 23.39
C VAL A 60 -27.28 6.18 22.46
N LEU A 61 -27.09 6.36 21.16
CA LEU A 61 -27.12 5.28 20.18
C LEU A 61 -25.94 4.36 20.45
N ALA A 62 -26.15 3.05 20.56
CA ALA A 62 -25.07 2.07 20.76
C ALA A 62 -25.26 0.85 19.86
N ALA A 63 -24.17 0.37 19.27
CA ALA A 63 -24.21 -0.82 18.43
C ALA A 63 -23.70 -2.06 19.17
N GLY A 64 -24.48 -3.14 19.11
CA GLY A 64 -24.18 -4.43 19.74
C GLY A 64 -24.53 -4.53 21.24
N PRO A 65 -24.35 -5.72 21.85
CA PRO A 65 -24.79 -6.00 23.23
C PRO A 65 -23.94 -5.35 24.35
N GLY A 66 -22.90 -4.59 24.03
CA GLY A 66 -21.93 -4.11 25.03
C GLY A 66 -21.52 -2.67 24.84
N CYS A 67 -22.29 -1.73 25.39
CA CYS A 67 -21.63 -0.53 25.89
C CYS A 67 -20.92 -0.97 27.18
N THR A 68 -19.60 -1.12 27.08
CA THR A 68 -18.74 -1.64 28.16
C THR A 68 -18.94 -0.83 29.44
N ALA A 69 -18.65 -1.41 30.61
CA ALA A 69 -18.66 -0.66 31.87
C ALA A 69 -17.83 0.63 31.77
N ALA A 70 -16.68 0.57 31.07
CA ALA A 70 -15.84 1.71 30.75
C ALA A 70 -16.55 2.78 29.90
N ALA A 71 -17.34 2.37 28.90
CA ALA A 71 -18.13 3.32 28.12
C ALA A 71 -19.20 4.00 28.98
N ARG A 72 -19.90 3.25 29.84
CA ARG A 72 -20.89 3.84 30.76
C ARG A 72 -20.27 4.85 31.72
N GLU A 73 -19.13 4.51 32.29
CA GLU A 73 -18.39 5.39 33.20
C GLU A 73 -17.95 6.67 32.49
N ARG A 74 -17.31 6.54 31.32
CA ARG A 74 -16.81 7.68 30.54
C ARG A 74 -17.94 8.61 30.11
N LEU A 75 -19.07 8.05 29.68
CA LEU A 75 -20.25 8.81 29.29
C LEU A 75 -20.97 9.42 30.50
N GLY A 76 -20.96 8.75 31.64
CA GLY A 76 -21.48 9.29 32.90
C GLY A 76 -20.74 10.55 33.34
N ARG A 77 -19.41 10.60 33.16
CA ARG A 77 -18.63 11.83 33.41
C ARG A 77 -18.98 12.98 32.45
N CYS A 78 -19.30 12.67 31.19
CA CYS A 78 -19.69 13.68 30.20
C CYS A 78 -21.11 14.23 30.43
N PHE A 79 -22.05 13.38 30.80
CA PHE A 79 -23.49 13.69 30.66
C PHE A 79 -24.33 13.42 31.90
N GLY A 80 -23.75 12.83 32.96
CA GLY A 80 -24.49 12.33 34.11
C GLY A 80 -25.30 11.10 33.74
N THR A 81 -26.62 11.21 33.74
CA THR A 81 -27.51 10.08 33.44
C THR A 81 -27.54 9.79 31.93
N VAL A 82 -27.18 8.57 31.54
CA VAL A 82 -27.21 8.12 30.14
C VAL A 82 -28.13 6.91 29.97
N ARG A 83 -28.86 6.86 28.86
CA ARG A 83 -29.70 5.71 28.47
C ARG A 83 -29.31 5.25 27.08
N PHE A 84 -29.07 3.95 26.92
CA PHE A 84 -28.64 3.38 25.66
C PHE A 84 -29.81 2.97 24.78
N CYS A 85 -29.73 3.32 23.51
CA CYS A 85 -30.65 2.94 22.47
C CYS A 85 -29.92 1.99 21.51
N PRO A 86 -30.22 0.69 21.51
CA PRO A 86 -29.56 -0.26 20.63
C PRO A 86 -29.90 0.03 19.17
N VAL A 87 -28.88 0.10 18.33
CA VAL A 87 -28.98 0.30 16.88
C VAL A 87 -28.03 -0.67 16.15
N GLY A 88 -28.29 -0.92 14.87
CA GLY A 88 -27.36 -1.68 14.03
C GLY A 88 -26.07 -0.88 13.75
N GLU A 89 -24.97 -1.58 13.51
CA GLU A 89 -23.66 -0.99 13.17
C GLU A 89 -23.73 0.00 12.01
N GLY A 90 -24.43 -0.36 10.93
CA GLY A 90 -24.61 0.53 9.79
C GLY A 90 -25.37 1.81 10.13
N ALA A 91 -26.36 1.74 11.03
CA ALA A 91 -27.14 2.90 11.46
C ALA A 91 -26.32 3.81 12.38
N LEU A 92 -25.55 3.25 13.32
CA LEU A 92 -24.62 4.01 14.15
C LEU A 92 -23.57 4.71 13.30
N ARG A 93 -22.99 4.02 12.32
CA ARG A 93 -22.02 4.61 11.40
C ARG A 93 -22.60 5.74 10.59
N ALA A 94 -23.79 5.57 10.01
CA ALA A 94 -24.47 6.64 9.29
C ALA A 94 -24.68 7.86 10.19
N ALA A 95 -25.03 7.65 11.46
CA ALA A 95 -25.16 8.71 12.45
C ALA A 95 -23.81 9.38 12.76
N LEU A 96 -22.74 8.61 12.98
CA LEU A 96 -21.37 9.11 13.21
C LEU A 96 -20.86 9.92 12.02
N THR A 97 -21.09 9.44 10.80
CA THR A 97 -20.72 10.14 9.58
C THR A 97 -21.52 11.43 9.41
N ALA A 98 -22.81 11.43 9.72
CA ALA A 98 -23.65 12.63 9.64
C ALA A 98 -23.24 13.69 10.68
N THR A 99 -22.93 13.28 11.91
CA THR A 99 -22.64 14.21 13.02
C THR A 99 -21.17 14.62 13.09
N CYS A 100 -20.25 13.67 12.90
CA CYS A 100 -18.81 13.87 13.08
C CYS A 100 -18.00 13.79 11.77
N GLY A 101 -18.65 13.62 10.61
CA GLY A 101 -18.00 13.34 9.34
C GLY A 101 -16.92 14.35 8.94
N SER A 102 -17.17 15.65 9.11
CA SER A 102 -16.18 16.68 8.75
C SER A 102 -14.91 16.60 9.60
N ALA A 103 -15.03 16.27 10.89
CA ALA A 103 -13.90 16.11 11.79
C ALA A 103 -13.13 14.81 11.51
N LEU A 104 -13.84 13.72 11.21
CA LEU A 104 -13.23 12.45 10.79
C LEU A 104 -12.47 12.60 9.47
N VAL A 105 -13.01 13.33 8.50
CA VAL A 105 -12.32 13.61 7.22
C VAL A 105 -11.07 14.46 7.43
N ARG A 106 -11.16 15.55 8.20
CA ARG A 106 -9.97 16.37 8.53
C ARG A 106 -8.90 15.54 9.22
N ARG A 107 -9.28 14.66 10.13
CA ARG A 107 -8.36 13.73 10.79
C ARG A 107 -7.76 12.75 9.78
N ALA A 108 -8.54 12.16 8.89
CA ALA A 108 -8.05 11.25 7.86
C ALA A 108 -7.03 11.92 6.91
N GLU A 109 -7.18 13.23 6.66
CA GLU A 109 -6.25 14.03 5.85
C GLU A 109 -4.98 14.45 6.62
N SER A 110 -5.05 14.54 7.95
CA SER A 110 -3.96 15.08 8.79
C SER A 110 -3.38 14.12 9.84
N ARG A 111 -3.74 12.84 9.77
CA ARG A 111 -3.44 11.81 10.79
C ARG A 111 -1.95 11.65 11.06
N VAL A 112 -1.12 11.72 10.03
CA VAL A 112 0.35 11.68 10.15
C VAL A 112 0.86 13.01 10.70
N ALA A 113 1.86 12.97 11.59
CA ALA A 113 2.45 14.17 12.17
C ALA A 113 3.01 15.11 11.08
N PRO A 114 2.93 16.46 11.25
CA PRO A 114 3.39 17.40 10.22
C PRO A 114 4.84 17.21 9.77
N GLN A 115 5.72 16.79 10.69
CA GLN A 115 7.14 16.58 10.44
C GLN A 115 7.43 15.34 9.58
N GLU A 116 6.47 14.40 9.53
CA GLU A 116 6.55 13.13 8.81
C GLU A 116 5.52 13.05 7.67
N SER A 117 4.91 14.18 7.29
CA SER A 117 3.93 14.24 6.21
C SER A 117 4.43 15.11 5.06
N CYS A 118 4.22 14.64 3.84
CA CYS A 118 4.45 15.34 2.60
C CYS A 118 3.65 16.64 2.50
N ARG A 119 2.60 16.84 3.33
CA ARG A 119 1.82 18.10 3.37
C ARG A 119 2.65 19.34 3.71
N THR A 120 3.80 19.16 4.35
CA THR A 120 4.70 20.26 4.73
C THR A 120 5.85 20.48 3.74
N LEU A 121 5.87 19.77 2.61
CA LEU A 121 6.83 20.05 1.55
C LEU A 121 6.50 21.40 0.92
N ALA A 122 7.52 22.22 0.66
CA ALA A 122 7.38 23.54 0.04
C ALA A 122 7.16 23.42 -1.47
N TYR A 123 5.99 22.88 -1.87
CA TYR A 123 5.60 22.71 -3.26
C TYR A 123 5.49 24.05 -4.00
N ASP A 124 5.11 25.12 -3.30
CA ASP A 124 5.07 26.51 -3.78
C ASP A 124 6.43 26.99 -4.32
N ARG A 125 7.53 26.49 -3.74
CA ARG A 125 8.90 26.85 -4.16
C ARG A 125 9.49 25.92 -5.21
N LEU A 126 8.84 24.79 -5.51
CA LEU A 126 9.37 23.82 -6.47
C LEU A 126 9.54 24.40 -7.88
N PRO A 127 8.57 25.14 -8.47
CA PRO A 127 8.76 25.72 -9.81
C PRO A 127 10.01 26.61 -9.90
N ALA A 128 10.20 27.52 -8.94
CA ALA A 128 11.36 28.41 -8.90
C ALA A 128 12.67 27.64 -8.73
N ARG A 129 12.71 26.62 -7.87
CA ARG A 129 13.89 25.76 -7.68
C ARG A 129 14.21 24.95 -8.93
N SER A 130 13.20 24.39 -9.58
CA SER A 130 13.36 23.63 -10.83
C SER A 130 13.91 24.53 -11.94
N LEU A 131 13.40 25.77 -12.07
CA LEU A 131 13.91 26.74 -13.03
C LEU A 131 15.36 27.14 -12.72
N ALA A 132 15.70 27.36 -11.44
CA ALA A 132 17.07 27.69 -11.04
C ALA A 132 18.05 26.55 -11.37
N VAL A 133 17.68 25.30 -11.13
CA VAL A 133 18.49 24.12 -11.51
C VAL A 133 18.64 24.03 -13.03
N ALA A 134 17.55 24.20 -13.78
CA ALA A 134 17.60 24.18 -15.24
C ALA A 134 18.48 25.29 -15.81
N ALA A 135 18.37 26.51 -15.28
CA ALA A 135 19.19 27.64 -15.67
C ALA A 135 20.68 27.42 -15.32
N ALA A 136 20.98 26.89 -14.14
CA ALA A 136 22.35 26.56 -13.75
C ALA A 136 22.96 25.48 -14.66
N LEU A 137 22.20 24.44 -15.01
CA LEU A 137 22.63 23.41 -15.96
C LEU A 137 22.85 23.99 -17.36
N ALA A 138 21.94 24.83 -17.85
CA ALA A 138 22.06 25.46 -19.16
C ALA A 138 23.28 26.40 -19.23
N SER A 139 23.47 27.26 -18.23
CA SER A 139 24.65 28.14 -18.14
C SER A 139 25.94 27.34 -18.02
N GLY A 140 25.95 26.26 -17.23
CA GLY A 140 27.09 25.36 -17.11
C GLY A 140 27.43 24.68 -18.45
N LEU A 141 26.42 24.22 -19.20
CA LEU A 141 26.62 23.64 -20.52
C LEU A 141 27.11 24.67 -21.55
N ALA A 142 26.72 25.94 -21.42
CA ALA A 142 27.21 27.02 -22.29
C ALA A 142 28.68 27.39 -22.00
N VAL A 143 29.09 27.38 -20.73
CA VAL A 143 30.44 27.80 -20.30
C VAL A 143 31.44 26.64 -20.33
N ALA A 144 31.05 25.46 -19.86
CA ALA A 144 31.94 24.31 -19.67
C ALA A 144 31.24 22.99 -20.03
N PRO A 145 30.85 22.77 -21.30
CA PRO A 145 30.05 21.62 -21.72
C PRO A 145 30.67 20.28 -21.34
N LEU A 146 31.96 20.09 -21.61
CA LEU A 146 32.67 18.83 -21.29
C LEU A 146 32.74 18.58 -19.78
N GLY A 147 32.94 19.62 -18.97
CA GLY A 147 32.98 19.51 -17.51
C GLY A 147 31.63 19.12 -16.92
N VAL A 148 30.54 19.74 -17.39
CA VAL A 148 29.18 19.39 -16.96
C VAL A 148 28.81 17.98 -17.38
N LEU A 149 29.07 17.60 -18.64
CA LEU A 149 28.82 16.24 -19.12
C LEU A 149 29.64 15.21 -18.34
N ALA A 150 30.92 15.49 -18.05
CA ALA A 150 31.75 14.62 -17.22
C ALA A 150 31.16 14.42 -15.82
N GLY A 151 30.70 15.49 -15.18
CA GLY A 151 30.05 15.43 -13.86
C GLY A 151 28.75 14.63 -13.87
N LEU A 152 27.89 14.84 -14.88
CA LEU A 152 26.64 14.08 -15.03
C LEU A 152 26.91 12.59 -15.27
N ILE A 153 27.85 12.24 -16.15
CA ILE A 153 28.21 10.84 -16.43
C ILE A 153 28.83 10.20 -15.18
N ALA A 154 29.68 10.92 -14.43
CA ALA A 154 30.25 10.42 -13.18
C ALA A 154 29.17 10.15 -12.11
N LEU A 155 28.18 11.04 -12.00
CA LEU A 155 27.03 10.85 -11.09
C LEU A 155 26.21 9.61 -11.47
N ILE A 156 25.95 9.41 -12.76
CA ILE A 156 25.26 8.21 -13.28
C ILE A 156 26.08 6.96 -12.95
N ALA A 157 27.37 6.95 -13.25
CA ALA A 157 28.27 5.82 -13.00
C ALA A 157 28.33 5.46 -11.50
N LEU A 158 28.47 6.46 -10.62
CA LEU A 158 28.48 6.26 -9.18
C LEU A 158 27.14 5.69 -8.68
N SER A 159 26.02 6.30 -9.08
CA SER A 159 24.69 5.82 -8.71
C SER A 159 24.46 4.38 -9.18
N MET A 160 24.86 4.06 -10.41
CA MET A 160 24.73 2.73 -10.99
C MET A 160 25.62 1.71 -10.28
N ALA A 161 26.86 2.06 -9.94
CA ALA A 161 27.76 1.20 -9.18
C ALA A 161 27.18 0.88 -7.79
N LEU A 162 26.68 1.89 -7.07
CA LEU A 162 26.06 1.73 -5.76
C LEU A 162 24.79 0.85 -5.82
N SER A 163 23.92 1.08 -6.80
CA SER A 163 22.71 0.27 -7.02
C SER A 163 23.07 -1.18 -7.37
N THR A 164 24.05 -1.38 -8.25
CA THR A 164 24.55 -2.71 -8.64
C THR A 164 25.13 -3.46 -7.45
N GLY A 165 25.95 -2.78 -6.63
CA GLY A 165 26.50 -3.36 -5.40
C GLY A 165 25.42 -3.77 -4.41
N LEU A 166 24.40 -2.93 -4.21
CA LEU A 166 23.27 -3.24 -3.33
C LEU A 166 22.44 -4.44 -3.85
N LYS A 167 22.16 -4.48 -5.16
CA LYS A 167 21.44 -5.61 -5.80
C LYS A 167 22.23 -6.91 -5.70
N LEU A 168 23.54 -6.87 -5.94
CA LEU A 168 24.42 -8.03 -5.81
C LEU A 168 24.45 -8.53 -4.36
N ALA A 169 24.60 -7.63 -3.39
CA ALA A 169 24.55 -8.00 -1.97
C ALA A 169 23.21 -8.62 -1.59
N ALA A 170 22.08 -8.03 -2.04
CA ALA A 170 20.75 -8.58 -1.82
C ALA A 170 20.58 -9.96 -2.46
N LEU A 171 21.09 -10.18 -3.68
CA LEU A 171 21.08 -11.47 -4.36
C LEU A 171 21.86 -12.52 -3.57
N VAL A 172 23.12 -12.22 -3.19
CA VAL A 172 24.00 -13.14 -2.45
C VAL A 172 23.38 -13.52 -1.12
N VAL A 173 22.90 -12.55 -0.33
CA VAL A 173 22.18 -12.79 0.94
C VAL A 173 20.87 -13.55 0.73
N GLY A 174 20.20 -13.26 -0.38
CA GLY A 174 18.96 -13.89 -0.82
C GLY A 174 19.13 -15.40 -1.09
N THR A 175 20.22 -15.79 -1.73
CA THR A 175 20.45 -17.17 -2.19
C THR A 175 21.26 -18.02 -1.21
N THR A 176 22.28 -17.45 -0.57
CA THR A 176 23.15 -18.19 0.36
C THR A 176 22.61 -18.27 1.78
N GLY A 177 21.63 -17.43 2.13
CA GLY A 177 21.17 -17.28 3.51
C GLY A 177 22.19 -16.60 4.43
N ALA A 178 23.31 -16.12 3.90
CA ALA A 178 24.32 -15.37 4.66
C ALA A 178 23.69 -14.14 5.32
N ARG A 179 24.03 -13.89 6.58
CA ARG A 179 23.53 -12.74 7.35
C ARG A 179 24.68 -11.75 7.53
N PHE A 180 24.50 -10.53 7.05
CA PHE A 180 25.45 -9.46 7.29
C PHE A 180 24.95 -8.55 8.42
N GLY A 181 25.72 -8.51 9.51
CA GLY A 181 25.64 -7.47 10.53
C GLY A 181 25.17 -7.93 11.92
N LYS A 182 25.92 -7.51 12.95
CA LYS A 182 25.57 -7.63 14.38
C LYS A 182 24.19 -7.05 14.71
N ARG A 183 23.65 -6.17 13.86
CA ARG A 183 22.32 -5.58 13.99
C ARG A 183 21.20 -6.55 13.64
N ALA A 184 21.36 -7.44 12.65
CA ALA A 184 20.36 -8.46 12.34
C ALA A 184 20.17 -9.45 13.50
N ASP A 185 21.26 -9.72 14.24
CA ASP A 185 21.26 -10.58 15.42
C ASP A 185 20.85 -9.82 16.69
N ALA A 186 21.29 -8.57 16.90
CA ALA A 186 20.83 -7.71 18.01
C ALA A 186 19.35 -7.31 17.88
N LEU A 187 18.83 -7.17 16.65
CA LEU A 187 17.39 -6.93 16.40
C LEU A 187 16.55 -8.19 16.59
N ARG A 188 17.14 -9.40 16.53
CA ARG A 188 16.47 -10.65 16.89
C ARG A 188 16.55 -10.95 18.38
N ALA A 189 17.66 -10.58 19.03
CA ALA A 189 17.91 -10.81 20.45
C ALA A 189 17.33 -9.72 21.37
N GLY A 190 17.12 -8.50 20.86
CA GLY A 190 16.55 -7.40 21.63
C GLY A 190 15.09 -7.15 21.24
N ASP A 191 14.19 -7.21 22.23
CA ASP A 191 12.97 -6.42 22.19
C ASP A 191 13.40 -4.94 22.20
N PRO A 192 13.28 -4.19 21.09
CA PRO A 192 13.66 -2.78 21.09
C PRO A 192 12.49 -2.00 21.71
N ALA A 193 12.34 -2.10 23.03
CA ALA A 193 11.29 -1.42 23.78
C ALA A 193 11.71 -0.93 25.19
N GLU A 194 13.00 -0.96 25.57
CA GLU A 194 13.42 -0.45 26.88
C GLU A 194 13.87 1.03 26.90
N GLY A 195 13.95 1.72 25.74
CA GLY A 195 14.48 3.10 25.68
C GLY A 195 13.48 4.22 25.35
N ARG A 196 12.29 3.87 24.85
CA ARG A 196 11.19 4.80 24.58
C ARG A 196 9.93 4.02 24.87
N GLU A 197 9.28 4.26 26.02
CA GLU A 197 7.97 3.66 26.30
C GLU A 197 7.05 3.94 25.08
N PRO A 198 6.63 2.92 24.31
CA PRO A 198 5.46 3.08 23.48
C PRO A 198 4.32 3.36 24.46
N ALA A 199 3.61 4.48 24.27
CA ALA A 199 2.49 4.88 25.10
C ALA A 199 1.65 3.64 25.47
N ARG A 200 1.52 3.37 26.77
CA ARG A 200 0.80 2.20 27.30
C ARG A 200 -0.63 2.22 26.77
N ILE A 201 -0.90 1.48 25.70
CA ILE A 201 -2.25 1.14 25.30
C ILE A 201 -2.61 -0.12 26.09
N ALA A 202 -3.45 0.07 27.11
CA ALA A 202 -3.99 -1.01 27.92
C ALA A 202 -4.78 -1.99 27.05
N GLY A 203 -4.50 -3.29 27.17
CA GLY A 203 -5.42 -4.35 26.75
C GLY A 203 -5.11 -5.10 25.45
N THR A 204 -3.88 -5.54 25.21
CA THR A 204 -3.68 -6.64 24.24
C THR A 204 -2.65 -7.63 24.77
N GLU A 205 -3.14 -8.57 25.56
CA GLU A 205 -2.47 -9.83 25.86
C GLU A 205 -2.14 -10.55 24.55
N ALA A 206 -0.94 -11.13 24.49
CA ALA A 206 -0.57 -12.01 23.40
C ALA A 206 -1.55 -13.19 23.40
N ALA A 207 -2.40 -13.27 22.39
CA ALA A 207 -3.36 -14.37 22.27
C ALA A 207 -2.62 -15.70 22.31
N ALA A 208 -3.15 -16.65 23.10
CA ALA A 208 -2.69 -18.02 23.13
C ALA A 208 -2.62 -18.60 21.70
N PRO A 209 -1.66 -19.50 21.41
CA PRO A 209 -1.36 -19.99 20.05
C PRO A 209 -2.54 -20.58 19.27
N ASP A 210 -3.65 -20.92 19.93
CA ASP A 210 -4.85 -21.51 19.32
C ASP A 210 -5.94 -20.50 18.92
N ILE A 211 -5.82 -19.20 19.25
CA ILE A 211 -6.83 -18.19 18.90
C ILE A 211 -6.36 -17.38 17.69
N LEU A 212 -7.03 -17.59 16.55
CA LEU A 212 -6.80 -16.80 15.35
C LEU A 212 -7.20 -15.32 15.56
N PRO A 213 -6.33 -14.36 15.16
CA PRO A 213 -6.62 -12.94 15.28
C PRO A 213 -7.76 -12.52 14.35
N VAL A 214 -8.47 -11.46 14.72
CA VAL A 214 -9.39 -10.82 13.76
C VAL A 214 -8.56 -10.03 12.75
N ILE A 215 -8.77 -10.30 11.46
CA ILE A 215 -8.11 -9.60 10.35
C ILE A 215 -9.12 -8.69 9.67
N SER A 216 -8.83 -7.39 9.62
CA SER A 216 -9.60 -6.45 8.83
C SER A 216 -8.97 -6.25 7.46
N LEU A 217 -9.71 -6.51 6.39
CA LEU A 217 -9.27 -6.25 5.02
C LEU A 217 -9.89 -4.94 4.54
N ILE A 218 -9.07 -3.97 4.17
CA ILE A 218 -9.52 -2.71 3.59
C ILE A 218 -9.31 -2.78 2.07
N VAL A 219 -10.39 -2.59 1.31
CA VAL A 219 -10.36 -2.57 -0.16
C VAL A 219 -10.88 -1.23 -0.66
N PRO A 220 -10.01 -0.31 -1.10
CA PRO A 220 -10.42 0.95 -1.70
C PRO A 220 -10.93 0.74 -3.13
N LEU A 221 -12.11 1.26 -3.42
CA LEU A 221 -12.80 1.16 -4.69
C LEU A 221 -13.00 2.56 -5.27
N PHE A 222 -12.85 2.69 -6.59
CA PHE A 222 -13.05 3.96 -7.28
C PHE A 222 -13.46 3.75 -8.73
N ALA A 223 -14.70 4.13 -9.07
CA ALA A 223 -15.31 3.99 -10.39
C ALA A 223 -15.33 2.55 -10.93
N GLU A 224 -15.62 1.57 -10.07
CA GLU A 224 -15.57 0.15 -10.38
C GLU A 224 -16.95 -0.41 -10.74
N ARG A 225 -17.24 -0.60 -12.03
CA ARG A 225 -18.54 -1.16 -12.51
C ARG A 225 -18.62 -2.68 -12.42
N ALA A 226 -17.55 -3.36 -12.81
CA ALA A 226 -17.55 -4.80 -13.02
C ALA A 226 -16.76 -5.58 -11.95
N VAL A 227 -16.08 -4.87 -11.04
CA VAL A 227 -15.10 -5.51 -10.15
C VAL A 227 -15.72 -6.10 -8.90
N ALA A 228 -16.85 -5.58 -8.41
CA ALA A 228 -17.47 -6.05 -7.16
C ALA A 228 -17.71 -7.56 -7.14
N ALA A 229 -18.31 -8.14 -8.19
CA ALA A 229 -18.60 -9.57 -8.24
C ALA A 229 -17.32 -10.43 -8.30
N HIS A 230 -16.28 -9.95 -8.97
CA HIS A 230 -15.03 -10.69 -9.10
C HIS A 230 -14.18 -10.62 -7.84
N LEU A 231 -14.10 -9.43 -7.25
CA LEU A 231 -13.48 -9.18 -5.96
C LEU A 231 -14.11 -10.04 -4.88
N LEU A 232 -15.45 -10.02 -4.73
CA LEU A 232 -16.14 -10.80 -3.70
C LEU A 232 -15.87 -12.30 -3.85
N ARG A 233 -15.94 -12.87 -5.07
CA ARG A 233 -15.60 -14.28 -5.30
C ARG A 233 -14.17 -14.63 -4.89
N ARG A 234 -13.21 -13.74 -5.15
CA ARG A 234 -11.80 -13.96 -4.77
C ARG A 234 -11.59 -13.85 -3.26
N LEU A 235 -12.28 -12.93 -2.59
CA LEU A 235 -12.21 -12.80 -1.14
C LEU A 235 -12.95 -13.93 -0.41
N GLU A 236 -14.05 -14.44 -0.97
CA GLU A 236 -14.74 -15.64 -0.51
C GLU A 236 -13.87 -16.90 -0.67
N ALA A 237 -12.93 -16.91 -1.62
CA ALA A 237 -11.99 -18.00 -1.77
C ALA A 237 -10.90 -18.06 -0.69
N LEU A 238 -10.74 -17.01 0.13
CA LEU A 238 -9.77 -16.99 1.21
C LEU A 238 -10.18 -17.99 2.30
N ASP A 239 -9.26 -18.88 2.65
CA ASP A 239 -9.34 -19.84 3.73
C ASP A 239 -9.02 -19.14 5.05
N TYR A 240 -10.06 -18.60 5.70
CA TYR A 240 -9.98 -18.00 7.03
C TYR A 240 -11.37 -18.01 7.69
N PRO A 241 -11.49 -18.20 9.01
CA PRO A 241 -12.78 -18.18 9.69
C PRO A 241 -13.52 -16.86 9.48
N ARG A 242 -14.78 -16.95 9.04
CA ARG A 242 -15.58 -15.77 8.63
C ARG A 242 -15.95 -14.86 9.81
N ASP A 243 -16.10 -15.43 11.00
CA ASP A 243 -16.29 -14.70 12.26
C ASP A 243 -15.03 -13.92 12.70
N ARG A 244 -13.86 -14.25 12.12
CA ARG A 244 -12.57 -13.59 12.34
C ARG A 244 -12.13 -12.71 11.18
N LEU A 245 -12.97 -12.54 10.17
CA LEU A 245 -12.72 -11.68 9.02
C LEU A 245 -13.61 -10.42 9.10
N ASP A 246 -13.05 -9.28 8.75
CA ASP A 246 -13.76 -8.00 8.71
C ASP A 246 -13.41 -7.27 7.41
N LEU A 247 -14.28 -7.36 6.41
CA LEU A 247 -14.06 -6.75 5.10
C LEU A 247 -14.67 -5.35 5.04
N CYS A 248 -13.82 -4.36 4.78
CA CYS A 248 -14.17 -2.97 4.64
C CYS A 248 -13.98 -2.52 3.18
N LEU A 249 -15.10 -2.44 2.45
CA LEU A 249 -15.16 -1.90 1.09
C LEU A 249 -15.32 -0.38 1.17
N VAL A 250 -14.30 0.35 0.71
CA VAL A 250 -14.22 1.80 0.89
C VAL A 250 -14.44 2.48 -0.45
N LEU A 251 -15.35 3.45 -0.49
CA LEU A 251 -15.60 4.25 -1.68
C LEU A 251 -15.84 5.71 -1.31
N GLU A 252 -15.68 6.60 -2.28
CA GLU A 252 -16.07 8.00 -2.13
C GLU A 252 -17.59 8.12 -2.06
N SER A 253 -18.09 9.02 -1.21
CA SER A 253 -19.54 9.24 -1.04
C SER A 253 -20.28 9.68 -2.32
N ASP A 254 -19.55 10.23 -3.29
CA ASP A 254 -20.08 10.66 -4.59
C ASP A 254 -19.88 9.61 -5.71
N ASP A 255 -19.31 8.43 -5.41
CA ASP A 255 -19.14 7.34 -6.37
C ASP A 255 -20.42 6.49 -6.50
N ALA A 256 -21.43 7.08 -7.15
CA ALA A 256 -22.71 6.41 -7.42
C ALA A 256 -22.55 5.12 -8.25
N THR A 257 -21.50 5.04 -9.08
CA THR A 257 -21.26 3.88 -9.95
C THR A 257 -20.86 2.66 -9.13
N THR A 258 -19.83 2.80 -8.30
CA THR A 258 -19.38 1.72 -7.40
C THR A 258 -20.47 1.40 -6.38
N ARG A 259 -21.17 2.42 -5.87
CA ARG A 259 -22.27 2.23 -4.91
C ARG A 259 -23.37 1.34 -5.47
N ALA A 260 -23.84 1.63 -6.68
CA ALA A 260 -24.89 0.84 -7.34
C ALA A 260 -24.44 -0.61 -7.57
N ALA A 261 -23.17 -0.82 -7.95
CA ALA A 261 -22.61 -2.16 -8.14
C ALA A 261 -22.56 -2.97 -6.83
N LEU A 262 -22.22 -2.32 -5.71
CA LEU A 262 -22.21 -2.95 -4.39
C LEU A 262 -23.62 -3.21 -3.84
N ASP A 263 -24.56 -2.28 -4.05
CA ASP A 263 -25.95 -2.46 -3.60
C ASP A 263 -26.69 -3.56 -4.39
N ALA A 264 -26.27 -3.83 -5.64
CA ALA A 264 -26.76 -4.93 -6.45
C ALA A 264 -26.13 -6.30 -6.08
N ALA A 265 -25.02 -6.31 -5.35
CA ALA A 265 -24.34 -7.53 -4.92
C ALA A 265 -24.86 -8.02 -3.57
N THR A 266 -24.94 -9.33 -3.38
CA THR A 266 -25.15 -9.92 -2.06
C THR A 266 -23.84 -9.88 -1.29
N LEU A 267 -23.74 -8.95 -0.33
CA LEU A 267 -22.57 -8.85 0.53
C LEU A 267 -22.65 -9.86 1.69
N PRO A 268 -21.54 -10.53 2.03
CA PRO A 268 -21.53 -11.41 3.18
C PRO A 268 -21.58 -10.62 4.50
N ASP A 269 -22.00 -11.26 5.60
CA ASP A 269 -22.22 -10.59 6.90
C ASP A 269 -20.94 -9.98 7.50
N TRP A 270 -19.77 -10.49 7.11
CA TRP A 270 -18.47 -9.99 7.51
C TRP A 270 -17.97 -8.83 6.62
N ALA A 271 -18.75 -8.42 5.61
CA ALA A 271 -18.45 -7.28 4.76
C ALA A 271 -19.26 -6.04 5.13
N GLN A 272 -18.62 -4.88 4.98
CA GLN A 272 -19.21 -3.59 5.24
C GLN A 272 -18.77 -2.56 4.20
N ILE A 273 -19.68 -1.66 3.87
CA ILE A 273 -19.42 -0.53 3.00
C ILE A 273 -19.11 0.71 3.86
N VAL A 274 -18.01 1.41 3.56
CA VAL A 274 -17.65 2.69 4.15
C VAL A 274 -17.58 3.75 3.07
N ALA A 275 -18.57 4.65 3.07
CA ALA A 275 -18.61 5.81 2.18
C ALA A 275 -17.84 6.97 2.83
N VAL A 276 -16.74 7.39 2.20
CA VAL A 276 -15.89 8.48 2.67
C VAL A 276 -16.53 9.81 2.28
N PRO A 277 -16.87 10.70 3.24
CA PRO A 277 -17.42 12.00 2.91
C PRO A 277 -16.41 12.85 2.15
N ARG A 278 -16.92 13.80 1.36
CA ARG A 278 -16.07 14.72 0.59
C ARG A 278 -15.18 15.53 1.54
N GLY A 279 -13.91 15.65 1.17
CA GLY A 279 -12.90 16.42 1.88
C GLY A 279 -12.11 17.34 0.93
N THR A 280 -10.97 17.83 1.40
CA THR A 280 -10.01 18.59 0.57
C THR A 280 -9.18 17.63 -0.30
N LEU A 281 -8.93 16.45 0.28
CA LEU A 281 -8.47 15.19 -0.26
C LEU A 281 -9.29 14.60 -1.40
N ARG A 282 -8.71 13.78 -2.28
CA ARG A 282 -9.40 12.60 -2.86
C ARG A 282 -8.35 11.57 -3.26
N THR A 283 -7.80 10.91 -2.25
CA THR A 283 -6.64 10.01 -2.38
C THR A 283 -6.89 8.69 -1.65
N LYS A 284 -6.27 7.59 -2.15
CA LYS A 284 -6.26 6.27 -1.50
C LYS A 284 -5.86 6.33 -0.02
N PRO A 285 -4.71 6.93 0.38
CA PRO A 285 -4.32 7.00 1.79
C PRO A 285 -5.34 7.69 2.70
N ARG A 286 -6.03 8.73 2.22
CA ARG A 286 -7.11 9.36 3.01
C ARG A 286 -8.27 8.39 3.24
N ALA A 287 -8.70 7.69 2.18
CA ALA A 287 -9.78 6.72 2.28
C ALA A 287 -9.41 5.58 3.24
N LEU A 288 -8.17 5.08 3.17
CA LEU A 288 -7.63 4.08 4.11
C LEU A 288 -7.63 4.59 5.56
N ASN A 289 -7.17 5.83 5.80
CA ASN A 289 -7.18 6.43 7.13
C ASN A 289 -8.58 6.59 7.72
N TYR A 290 -9.57 6.96 6.88
CA TYR A 290 -10.96 7.09 7.31
C TYR A 290 -11.55 5.71 7.65
N ALA A 291 -11.31 4.72 6.79
CA ALA A 291 -11.80 3.36 6.98
C ALA A 291 -11.17 2.65 8.17
N LEU A 292 -9.90 2.94 8.49
CA LEU A 292 -9.17 2.33 9.61
C LEU A 292 -9.90 2.45 10.95
N ASP A 293 -10.62 3.55 11.17
CA ASP A 293 -11.37 3.73 12.42
C ASP A 293 -12.58 2.80 12.53
N PHE A 294 -13.16 2.37 11.40
CA PHE A 294 -14.34 1.49 11.35
C PHE A 294 -14.00 0.00 11.26
N THR A 295 -12.71 -0.34 11.29
CA THR A 295 -12.23 -1.73 11.23
C THR A 295 -11.96 -2.25 12.65
N ARG A 296 -12.17 -3.55 12.87
CA ARG A 296 -12.09 -4.15 14.22
C ARG A 296 -10.87 -5.04 14.45
N GLY A 297 -10.18 -5.42 13.39
CA GLY A 297 -9.11 -6.40 13.39
C GLY A 297 -7.86 -5.90 14.11
N SER A 298 -7.20 -6.80 14.84
CA SER A 298 -5.87 -6.54 15.41
C SER A 298 -4.77 -6.56 14.35
N ILE A 299 -5.07 -7.14 13.19
CA ILE A 299 -4.29 -7.06 11.96
C ILE A 299 -5.14 -6.35 10.90
N VAL A 300 -4.52 -5.43 10.16
CA VAL A 300 -5.13 -4.66 9.06
C VAL A 300 -4.42 -5.02 7.76
N GLY A 301 -5.14 -5.67 6.85
CA GLY A 301 -4.69 -5.99 5.50
C GLY A 301 -5.22 -5.00 4.47
N ILE A 302 -4.47 -4.80 3.39
CA ILE A 302 -4.86 -3.96 2.25
C ILE A 302 -4.87 -4.82 1.00
N TYR A 303 -5.98 -4.77 0.26
CA TYR A 303 -6.08 -5.29 -1.10
C TYR A 303 -6.58 -4.23 -2.05
N ASP A 304 -6.13 -4.28 -3.30
CA ASP A 304 -6.72 -3.56 -4.42
C ASP A 304 -7.82 -4.41 -5.06
N ALA A 305 -8.67 -3.78 -5.88
CA ALA A 305 -9.90 -4.38 -6.37
C ALA A 305 -9.64 -5.55 -7.35
N GLU A 306 -8.50 -5.52 -8.03
CA GLU A 306 -8.02 -6.47 -9.01
C GLU A 306 -7.15 -7.60 -8.44
N ASP A 307 -6.93 -7.62 -7.13
CA ASP A 307 -6.07 -8.60 -6.48
C ASP A 307 -6.68 -10.00 -6.47
N ALA A 308 -5.81 -11.00 -6.64
CA ALA A 308 -6.12 -12.42 -6.51
C ALA A 308 -5.12 -13.08 -5.53
N PRO A 309 -5.36 -12.96 -4.22
CA PRO A 309 -4.49 -13.59 -3.23
C PRO A 309 -4.59 -15.12 -3.30
N GLU A 310 -3.51 -15.80 -2.91
CA GLU A 310 -3.56 -17.24 -2.65
C GLU A 310 -4.59 -17.57 -1.54
N PRO A 311 -5.36 -18.66 -1.66
CA PRO A 311 -6.44 -18.97 -0.71
C PRO A 311 -6.02 -19.02 0.76
N ASP A 312 -4.85 -19.58 1.07
CA ASP A 312 -4.37 -19.76 2.45
C ASP A 312 -3.56 -18.56 2.99
N GLN A 313 -3.53 -17.44 2.27
CA GLN A 313 -2.69 -16.28 2.60
C GLN A 313 -2.97 -15.73 4.00
N LEU A 314 -4.23 -15.61 4.42
CA LEU A 314 -4.59 -15.08 5.74
C LEU A 314 -4.18 -16.00 6.89
N MET A 315 -4.23 -17.32 6.69
CA MET A 315 -3.72 -18.29 7.66
C MET A 315 -2.20 -18.16 7.83
N ARG A 316 -1.48 -17.91 6.73
CA ARG A 316 -0.03 -17.64 6.78
C ARG A 316 0.27 -16.32 7.50
N VAL A 317 -0.51 -15.27 7.24
CA VAL A 317 -0.40 -13.98 7.95
C VAL A 317 -0.55 -14.16 9.45
N ALA A 318 -1.62 -14.82 9.89
CA ALA A 318 -1.87 -15.08 11.32
C ALA A 318 -0.71 -15.86 11.95
N ARG A 319 -0.26 -16.94 11.30
CA ARG A 319 0.85 -17.78 11.75
C ARG A 319 2.17 -17.02 11.83
N ASP A 320 2.50 -16.23 10.82
CA ASP A 320 3.75 -15.49 10.78
C ASP A 320 3.77 -14.37 11.82
N PHE A 321 2.66 -13.66 12.03
CA PHE A 321 2.58 -12.71 13.15
C PHE A 321 2.61 -13.40 14.52
N ALA A 322 2.11 -14.62 14.67
CA ALA A 322 2.26 -15.36 15.92
C ALA A 322 3.74 -15.75 16.19
N ARG A 323 4.51 -16.02 15.12
CA ARG A 323 5.94 -16.37 15.20
C ARG A 323 6.86 -15.17 15.39
N HIS A 324 6.45 -13.98 14.97
CA HIS A 324 7.25 -12.76 15.11
C HIS A 324 6.86 -11.97 16.37
N GLY A 325 7.85 -11.43 17.07
CA GLY A 325 7.62 -10.54 18.22
C GLY A 325 6.85 -9.25 17.89
N ARG A 326 6.46 -8.49 18.92
CA ARG A 326 5.65 -7.25 18.77
C ARG A 326 6.32 -6.19 17.90
N GLY A 327 7.66 -6.15 17.88
CA GLY A 327 8.43 -5.23 17.03
C GLY A 327 8.32 -5.47 15.51
N THR A 328 7.75 -6.59 15.05
CA THR A 328 7.41 -6.77 13.62
C THR A 328 6.01 -6.19 13.36
N ALA A 329 5.98 -5.02 12.74
CA ALA A 329 4.76 -4.28 12.46
C ALA A 329 4.07 -4.73 11.18
N CYS A 330 4.84 -5.14 10.17
CA CYS A 330 4.33 -5.37 8.83
C CYS A 330 4.79 -6.72 8.27
N LEU A 331 3.88 -7.42 7.61
CA LEU A 331 4.18 -8.53 6.70
C LEU A 331 3.87 -8.08 5.27
N GLN A 332 4.89 -8.07 4.42
CA GLN A 332 4.77 -7.78 2.98
C GLN A 332 4.75 -9.09 2.20
N GLY A 333 3.63 -9.40 1.55
CA GLY A 333 3.56 -10.53 0.61
C GLY A 333 4.15 -10.19 -0.76
N ARG A 334 4.21 -11.20 -1.62
CA ARG A 334 4.73 -11.08 -2.98
C ARG A 334 3.61 -10.66 -3.92
N LEU A 335 3.91 -9.74 -4.82
CA LEU A 335 3.02 -9.44 -5.94
C LEU A 335 3.51 -10.13 -7.20
N ASP A 336 2.56 -10.49 -8.04
CA ASP A 336 2.82 -11.18 -9.29
C ASP A 336 1.69 -10.95 -10.30
N TYR A 337 1.88 -11.34 -11.56
CA TYR A 337 0.90 -11.11 -12.62
C TYR A 337 0.31 -12.39 -13.17
N TYR A 338 -1.00 -12.39 -13.40
CA TYR A 338 -1.72 -13.51 -14.01
C TYR A 338 -1.79 -13.43 -15.55
N ASN A 339 -1.46 -12.29 -16.17
CA ASN A 339 -1.48 -12.09 -17.63
C ASN A 339 -0.07 -12.04 -18.24
N ALA A 340 0.89 -12.75 -17.63
CA ALA A 340 2.30 -12.73 -18.06
C ALA A 340 2.48 -13.11 -19.54
N ARG A 341 1.61 -13.94 -20.11
CA ARG A 341 1.70 -14.38 -21.51
C ARG A 341 1.13 -13.40 -22.54
N GLN A 342 0.43 -12.35 -22.12
CA GLN A 342 -0.33 -11.47 -23.00
C GLN A 342 0.51 -10.83 -24.11
N ASN A 343 1.66 -10.24 -23.78
CA ASN A 343 2.61 -9.71 -24.76
C ASN A 343 4.02 -9.55 -24.17
N TRP A 344 4.94 -8.96 -24.94
CA TRP A 344 6.31 -8.70 -24.47
C TRP A 344 6.34 -7.80 -23.23
N LEU A 345 5.51 -6.74 -23.19
CA LEU A 345 5.48 -5.80 -22.07
C LEU A 345 5.02 -6.48 -20.77
N SER A 346 3.98 -7.32 -20.82
CA SER A 346 3.52 -8.08 -19.64
C SER A 346 4.59 -9.07 -19.14
N ARG A 347 5.40 -9.66 -20.03
CA ARG A 347 6.52 -10.54 -19.64
C ARG A 347 7.61 -9.78 -18.90
N CYS A 348 8.05 -8.65 -19.45
CA CYS A 348 9.05 -7.77 -18.83
C CYS A 348 8.58 -7.30 -17.45
N PHE A 349 7.31 -6.90 -17.35
CA PHE A 349 6.72 -6.47 -16.08
C PHE A 349 6.68 -7.61 -15.05
N THR A 350 6.31 -8.82 -15.48
CA THR A 350 6.31 -10.02 -14.62
C THR A 350 7.70 -10.40 -14.13
N LEU A 351 8.72 -10.31 -15.00
CA LEU A 351 10.10 -10.53 -14.61
C LEU A 351 10.53 -9.54 -13.52
N GLU A 352 10.29 -8.26 -13.74
CA GLU A 352 10.70 -7.20 -12.80
C GLU A 352 10.09 -7.41 -11.41
N TYR A 353 8.81 -7.77 -11.34
CA TYR A 353 8.14 -8.08 -10.08
C TYR A 353 8.68 -9.37 -9.43
N ALA A 354 8.97 -10.40 -10.22
CA ALA A 354 9.56 -11.62 -9.72
C ALA A 354 10.94 -11.35 -9.09
N ALA A 355 11.80 -10.57 -9.74
CA ALA A 355 13.06 -10.11 -9.16
C ALA A 355 12.86 -9.28 -7.88
N TRP A 356 11.95 -8.30 -7.92
CA TRP A 356 11.73 -7.38 -6.81
C TRP A 356 11.26 -8.12 -5.55
N PHE A 357 10.17 -8.89 -5.63
CA PHE A 357 9.53 -9.51 -4.48
C PHE A 357 10.20 -10.82 -4.01
N ARG A 358 10.96 -11.50 -4.87
CA ARG A 358 11.59 -12.80 -4.51
C ARG A 358 13.09 -12.73 -4.28
N VAL A 359 13.77 -11.71 -4.80
CA VAL A 359 15.22 -11.57 -4.68
C VAL A 359 15.57 -10.30 -3.90
N LEU A 360 15.20 -9.14 -4.41
CA LEU A 360 15.67 -7.86 -3.87
C LEU A 360 15.08 -7.56 -2.49
N LEU A 361 13.75 -7.53 -2.33
CA LEU A 361 13.12 -7.24 -1.04
C LEU A 361 13.53 -8.23 0.06
N PRO A 362 13.50 -9.57 -0.15
CA PRO A 362 13.98 -10.51 0.86
C PRO A 362 15.45 -10.32 1.21
N GLY A 363 16.31 -10.04 0.22
CA GLY A 363 17.72 -9.73 0.45
C GLY A 363 17.93 -8.49 1.31
N LEU A 364 17.23 -7.39 0.98
CA LEU A 364 17.26 -6.14 1.74
C LEU A 364 16.80 -6.34 3.19
N VAL A 365 15.68 -7.05 3.40
CA VAL A 365 15.15 -7.35 4.75
C VAL A 365 16.16 -8.19 5.56
N ARG A 366 16.80 -9.19 4.95
CA ARG A 366 17.82 -10.01 5.63
C ARG A 366 19.09 -9.24 5.98
N MET A 367 19.43 -8.20 5.22
CA MET A 367 20.51 -7.26 5.54
C MET A 367 20.10 -6.23 6.62
N GLY A 368 18.87 -6.28 7.13
CA GLY A 368 18.36 -5.31 8.11
C GLY A 368 18.17 -3.91 7.53
N LEU A 369 17.99 -3.79 6.21
CA LEU A 369 17.76 -2.52 5.52
C LEU A 369 16.26 -2.21 5.44
N VAL A 370 15.96 -0.91 5.32
CA VAL A 370 14.59 -0.45 5.09
C VAL A 370 14.13 -0.83 3.68
N ILE A 371 12.88 -1.25 3.56
CA ILE A 371 12.25 -1.52 2.27
C ILE A 371 11.07 -0.58 2.05
N PRO A 372 10.91 -0.01 0.83
CA PRO A 372 9.63 0.57 0.46
C PRO A 372 8.61 -0.57 0.35
N LEU A 373 7.46 -0.42 1.01
CA LEU A 373 6.41 -1.43 0.96
C LEU A 373 5.69 -1.40 -0.39
N GLY A 374 5.04 -2.52 -0.73
CA GLY A 374 4.13 -2.59 -1.86
C GLY A 374 2.73 -2.09 -1.47
N GLY A 375 2.01 -1.54 -2.44
CA GLY A 375 0.71 -0.88 -2.22
C GLY A 375 -0.45 -1.81 -1.88
N THR A 376 -0.22 -3.11 -1.97
CA THR A 376 -1.17 -4.17 -1.65
C THR A 376 -0.47 -5.42 -1.10
N THR A 377 -1.23 -6.38 -0.59
CA THR A 377 -0.75 -7.59 0.09
C THR A 377 0.16 -7.23 1.25
N LEU A 378 -0.33 -6.26 2.01
CA LEU A 378 0.36 -5.64 3.12
C LEU A 378 -0.50 -5.81 4.36
N PHE A 379 0.04 -6.49 5.36
CA PHE A 379 -0.64 -6.77 6.61
C PHE A 379 0.09 -6.10 7.76
N LEU A 380 -0.61 -5.23 8.47
CA LEU A 380 -0.08 -4.40 9.54
C LEU A 380 -0.68 -4.82 10.86
N ARG A 381 0.11 -4.87 11.93
CA ARG A 381 -0.46 -4.85 13.28
C ARG A 381 -1.11 -3.49 13.51
N ARG A 382 -2.35 -3.50 14.01
CA ARG A 382 -3.13 -2.26 14.27
C ARG A 382 -2.34 -1.25 15.10
N HIS A 383 -1.76 -1.71 16.22
CA HIS A 383 -1.03 -0.81 17.11
C HIS A 383 0.13 -0.09 16.42
N ALA A 384 0.80 -0.74 15.46
CA ALA A 384 1.95 -0.16 14.78
C ALA A 384 1.53 0.89 13.73
N ILE A 385 0.50 0.61 12.93
CA ILE A 385 -0.03 1.59 11.97
C ILE A 385 -0.65 2.80 12.68
N GLU A 386 -1.30 2.58 13.84
CA GLU A 386 -1.83 3.67 14.66
C GLU A 386 -0.72 4.50 15.32
N ALA A 387 0.36 3.87 15.78
CA ALA A 387 1.51 4.55 16.39
C ALA A 387 2.21 5.52 15.42
N VAL A 388 2.27 5.19 14.12
CA VAL A 388 2.86 6.07 13.09
C VAL A 388 1.87 7.02 12.44
N GLY A 389 0.63 7.10 12.94
CA GLY A 389 -0.39 8.02 12.45
C GLY A 389 -1.06 7.61 11.14
N GLY A 390 -1.04 6.33 10.76
CA GLY A 390 -1.69 5.82 9.54
C GLY A 390 -0.87 6.04 8.26
N TRP A 391 -1.58 6.20 7.14
CA TRP A 391 -0.99 6.51 5.83
C TRP A 391 -0.91 8.02 5.62
N ASP A 392 0.13 8.52 4.96
CA ASP A 392 0.20 9.95 4.64
C ASP A 392 -0.76 10.29 3.48
N ALA A 393 -1.84 11.03 3.78
CA ALA A 393 -2.85 11.40 2.80
C ALA A 393 -2.34 12.25 1.62
N HIS A 394 -1.14 12.82 1.76
CA HIS A 394 -0.50 13.74 0.82
C HIS A 394 0.66 13.09 0.03
N ASN A 395 0.85 11.78 0.15
CA ASN A 395 1.86 11.05 -0.60
C ASN A 395 1.18 10.15 -1.65
N VAL A 396 1.66 10.17 -2.90
CA VAL A 396 1.12 9.31 -3.98
C VAL A 396 1.73 7.91 -4.00
N THR A 397 2.68 7.63 -3.10
CA THR A 397 3.18 6.28 -2.74
C THR A 397 3.19 6.17 -1.22
N GLU A 398 2.00 6.12 -0.63
CA GLU A 398 1.81 6.09 0.83
C GLU A 398 2.40 4.84 1.49
N ASP A 399 2.52 3.77 0.72
CA ASP A 399 3.07 2.47 1.04
C ASP A 399 4.58 2.53 1.26
N ALA A 400 5.32 3.07 0.30
CA ALA A 400 6.76 3.27 0.36
C ALA A 400 7.13 4.16 1.54
N ASP A 401 6.39 5.26 1.73
CA ASP A 401 6.55 6.14 2.88
C ASP A 401 6.26 5.43 4.21
N LEU A 402 5.17 4.67 4.30
CA LEU A 402 4.81 3.93 5.51
C LEU A 402 5.92 2.96 5.92
N GLY A 403 6.53 2.25 4.96
CA GLY A 403 7.68 1.37 5.22
C GLY A 403 8.84 2.09 5.92
N ILE A 404 9.13 3.30 5.46
CA ILE A 404 10.21 4.12 6.02
C ILE A 404 9.82 4.67 7.39
N ARG A 405 8.60 5.18 7.56
CA ARG A 405 8.12 5.65 8.87
C ARG A 405 8.13 4.52 9.90
N LEU A 406 7.61 3.34 9.59
CA LEU A 406 7.67 2.18 10.48
C LEU A 406 9.12 1.90 10.93
N ALA A 407 10.07 1.85 9.99
CA ALA A 407 11.47 1.62 10.30
C ALA A 407 12.09 2.73 11.18
N ARG A 408 11.74 4.00 10.94
CA ARG A 408 12.21 5.14 11.74
C ARG A 408 11.64 5.14 13.17
N HIS A 409 10.45 4.57 13.35
CA HIS A 409 9.84 4.33 14.66
C HIS A 409 10.29 3.02 15.31
N GLY A 410 11.32 2.35 14.77
CA GLY A 410 11.91 1.14 15.34
C GLY A 410 11.18 -0.16 15.01
N PHE A 411 10.10 -0.11 14.22
CA PHE A 411 9.39 -1.29 13.77
C PHE A 411 10.10 -1.99 12.62
N ARG A 412 9.77 -3.27 12.43
CA ARG A 412 10.32 -4.11 11.36
C ARG A 412 9.24 -4.58 10.40
N THR A 413 9.67 -4.81 9.17
CA THR A 413 8.90 -5.50 8.14
C THR A 413 9.53 -6.85 7.86
N ALA A 414 8.70 -7.90 7.79
CA ALA A 414 9.11 -9.21 7.31
C ALA A 414 8.42 -9.54 5.99
N MET A 415 9.05 -10.43 5.21
CA MET A 415 8.47 -10.93 3.97
C MET A 415 7.55 -12.11 4.28
N LEU A 416 6.33 -12.08 3.75
CA LEU A 416 5.37 -13.18 3.80
C LEU A 416 5.59 -14.09 2.59
N ASP A 417 5.68 -15.39 2.82
CA ASP A 417 5.75 -16.40 1.76
C ASP A 417 4.35 -16.75 1.22
N SER A 418 3.72 -15.75 0.61
CA SER A 418 2.47 -15.90 -0.14
C SER A 418 2.41 -14.87 -1.27
N THR A 419 1.73 -15.23 -2.35
CA THR A 419 1.61 -14.44 -3.56
C THR A 419 0.19 -13.92 -3.74
N THR A 420 0.07 -12.68 -4.19
CA THR A 420 -1.16 -12.11 -4.73
C THR A 420 -0.94 -11.78 -6.19
N PHE A 421 -1.87 -12.21 -7.04
CA PHE A 421 -1.80 -11.98 -8.48
C PHE A 421 -2.64 -10.77 -8.89
N GLU A 422 -2.05 -9.84 -9.63
CA GLU A 422 -2.66 -8.65 -10.22
C GLU A 422 -2.59 -8.68 -11.76
N GLU A 423 -3.15 -7.67 -12.42
CA GLU A 423 -3.08 -7.51 -13.89
C GLU A 423 -1.92 -6.58 -14.27
N ALA A 424 -1.01 -7.05 -15.11
CA ALA A 424 0.06 -6.22 -15.65
C ALA A 424 -0.50 -5.22 -16.66
N ASN A 425 -0.02 -3.98 -16.63
CA ASN A 425 -0.27 -3.02 -17.70
C ASN A 425 0.42 -3.45 -18.99
N ALA A 426 -0.33 -4.12 -19.86
CA ALA A 426 0.17 -4.65 -21.13
C ALA A 426 0.18 -3.61 -22.27
N ARG A 427 0.05 -2.31 -21.96
CA ARG A 427 0.10 -1.21 -22.93
C ARG A 427 1.13 -0.15 -22.52
N PRO A 428 1.94 0.40 -23.45
CA PRO A 428 3.03 1.32 -23.09
C PRO A 428 2.60 2.58 -22.33
N TRP A 429 1.58 3.29 -22.79
CA TRP A 429 1.18 4.55 -22.15
C TRP A 429 0.54 4.35 -20.75
N PRO A 430 -0.39 3.40 -20.54
CA PRO A 430 -0.83 3.04 -19.19
C PRO A 430 0.30 2.63 -18.26
N TRP A 431 1.29 1.87 -18.76
CA TRP A 431 2.49 1.54 -17.99
C TRP A 431 3.26 2.80 -17.57
N VAL A 432 3.47 3.76 -18.49
CA VAL A 432 4.16 5.03 -18.20
C VAL A 432 3.39 5.84 -17.15
N ARG A 433 2.05 5.91 -17.25
CA ARG A 433 1.19 6.59 -16.26
C ARG A 433 1.29 5.95 -14.87
N GLN A 434 1.32 4.62 -14.79
CA GLN A 434 1.50 3.91 -13.52
C GLN A 434 2.87 4.22 -12.91
N ARG A 435 3.95 4.04 -13.67
CA ARG A 435 5.32 4.24 -13.17
C ARG A 435 5.64 5.70 -12.86
N SER A 436 5.04 6.65 -13.57
CA SER A 436 5.21 8.07 -13.25
C SER A 436 4.67 8.40 -11.86
N ARG A 437 3.58 7.75 -11.42
CA ARG A 437 3.07 7.91 -10.05
C ARG A 437 4.06 7.40 -9.02
N TRP A 438 4.65 6.23 -9.26
CA TRP A 438 5.62 5.64 -8.32
C TRP A 438 6.87 6.51 -8.19
N LEU A 439 7.44 6.95 -9.31
CA LEU A 439 8.62 7.83 -9.30
C LEU A 439 8.32 9.18 -8.65
N LYS A 440 7.13 9.76 -8.89
CA LYS A 440 6.67 10.98 -8.22
C LYS A 440 6.60 10.80 -6.71
N GLY A 441 6.00 9.71 -6.25
CA GLY A 441 5.92 9.40 -4.83
C GLY A 441 7.27 9.07 -4.20
N TYR A 442 8.18 8.41 -4.93
CA TYR A 442 9.57 8.21 -4.48
C TYR A 442 10.30 9.54 -4.29
N ALA A 443 10.09 10.51 -5.19
CA ALA A 443 10.65 11.85 -5.03
C ALA A 443 10.07 12.56 -3.79
N GLN A 444 8.76 12.48 -3.56
CA GLN A 444 8.11 13.05 -2.36
C GLN A 444 8.64 12.39 -1.07
N THR A 445 8.69 11.06 -1.06
CA THR A 445 9.15 10.24 0.07
C THR A 445 10.62 10.52 0.37
N TRP A 446 11.48 10.52 -0.64
CA TRP A 446 12.89 10.86 -0.49
C TRP A 446 13.07 12.28 0.05
N ALA A 447 12.37 13.26 -0.53
CA ALA A 447 12.48 14.65 -0.14
C ALA A 447 12.03 14.88 1.30
N LEU A 448 10.99 14.17 1.77
CA LEU A 448 10.52 14.23 3.16
C LEU A 448 11.54 13.62 4.13
N HIS A 449 11.99 12.39 3.88
CA HIS A 449 12.85 11.66 4.81
C HIS A 449 14.29 12.17 4.83
N SER A 450 14.73 12.82 3.75
CA SER A 450 16.08 13.38 3.60
C SER A 450 16.20 14.85 4.05
N ARG A 451 15.12 15.51 4.53
CA ARG A 451 15.20 16.90 5.04
C ARG A 451 16.17 17.05 6.22
N ARG A 452 16.32 15.99 7.02
CA ARG A 452 17.18 15.95 8.22
C ARG A 452 18.04 14.69 8.17
N PRO A 453 19.12 14.67 7.37
CA PRO A 453 19.93 13.47 7.15
C PRO A 453 20.55 12.92 8.44
N ALA A 454 20.94 13.78 9.38
CA ALA A 454 21.42 13.35 10.69
C ALA A 454 20.35 12.62 11.52
N ALA A 455 19.09 13.08 11.47
CA ALA A 455 17.99 12.38 12.12
C ALA A 455 17.69 11.03 11.44
N LEU A 456 17.66 11.00 10.11
CA LEU A 456 17.51 9.77 9.33
C LEU A 456 18.59 8.74 9.69
N GLY A 457 19.85 9.17 9.78
CA GLY A 457 20.97 8.33 10.17
C GLY A 457 20.90 7.83 11.61
N ARG A 458 20.35 8.61 12.55
CA ARG A 458 20.10 8.14 13.93
C ARG A 458 18.96 7.14 14.00
N ASP A 459 17.86 7.40 13.30
CA ASP A 459 16.65 6.58 13.37
C ASP A 459 16.88 5.22 12.67
N LEU A 460 17.47 5.22 11.47
CA LEU A 460 17.68 4.00 10.68
C LEU A 460 19.07 3.40 10.84
N GLY A 461 20.06 4.16 11.31
CA GLY A 461 21.49 3.84 11.21
C GLY A 461 22.05 4.09 9.79
N PRO A 462 23.39 4.20 9.66
CA PRO A 462 24.04 4.65 8.44
C PRO A 462 23.81 3.71 7.24
N GLY A 463 23.84 2.40 7.45
CA GLY A 463 23.63 1.42 6.37
C GLY A 463 22.23 1.48 5.74
N ALA A 464 21.19 1.48 6.57
CA ALA A 464 19.81 1.59 6.09
C ALA A 464 19.50 2.99 5.52
N ALA A 465 20.09 4.06 6.09
CA ALA A 465 20.00 5.40 5.52
C ALA A 465 20.66 5.48 4.14
N ALA A 466 21.84 4.89 3.95
CA ALA A 466 22.52 4.82 2.65
C ALA A 466 21.72 4.00 1.63
N ALA A 467 21.17 2.84 2.04
CA ALA A 467 20.31 2.03 1.19
C ALA A 467 19.07 2.81 0.72
N LEU A 468 18.47 3.63 1.59
CA LEU A 468 17.36 4.50 1.22
C LEU A 468 17.74 5.54 0.14
N GLN A 469 18.95 6.12 0.23
CA GLN A 469 19.46 7.02 -0.81
C GLN A 469 19.65 6.27 -2.13
N ILE A 470 20.26 5.08 -2.09
CA ILE A 470 20.50 4.26 -3.29
C ILE A 470 19.17 3.86 -3.95
N LEU A 471 18.20 3.39 -3.17
CA LEU A 471 16.91 2.89 -3.68
C LEU A 471 16.01 4.01 -4.20
N LEU A 472 15.87 5.13 -3.48
CA LEU A 472 14.97 6.19 -3.90
C LEU A 472 15.66 7.20 -4.83
N LEU A 473 16.71 7.87 -4.34
CA LEU A 473 17.41 8.89 -5.13
C LEU A 473 18.16 8.28 -6.32
N GLY A 474 18.81 7.13 -6.12
CA GLY A 474 19.52 6.44 -7.20
C GLY A 474 18.58 6.08 -8.36
N THR A 475 17.40 5.55 -8.06
CA THR A 475 16.38 5.25 -9.08
C THR A 475 15.95 6.50 -9.85
N LEU A 476 15.72 7.62 -9.15
CA LEU A 476 15.33 8.88 -9.78
C LEU A 476 16.43 9.44 -10.68
N VAL A 477 17.67 9.49 -10.18
CA VAL A 477 18.85 9.97 -10.92
C VAL A 477 19.06 9.13 -12.17
N GLN A 478 19.02 7.80 -12.05
CA GLN A 478 19.20 6.89 -13.17
C GLN A 478 18.11 7.06 -14.23
N ALA A 479 16.84 7.11 -13.82
CA ALA A 479 15.73 7.20 -14.77
C ALA A 479 15.69 8.56 -15.50
N LEU A 480 15.99 9.66 -14.80
CA LEU A 480 16.01 11.02 -15.38
C LEU A 480 17.23 11.24 -16.30
N LEU A 481 18.41 10.76 -15.89
CA LEU A 481 19.66 11.02 -16.61
C LEU A 481 20.05 9.93 -17.62
N ALA A 482 19.29 8.84 -17.74
CA ALA A 482 19.52 7.80 -18.73
C ALA A 482 19.72 8.31 -20.18
N PRO A 483 18.98 9.33 -20.68
CA PRO A 483 19.23 9.91 -22.00
C PRO A 483 20.64 10.50 -22.17
N VAL A 484 21.23 11.06 -21.09
CA VAL A 484 22.61 11.56 -21.13
C VAL A 484 23.57 10.40 -21.37
N LEU A 485 23.35 9.26 -20.71
CA LEU A 485 24.15 8.06 -20.93
C LEU A 485 23.98 7.51 -22.36
N TRP A 486 22.76 7.45 -22.90
CA TRP A 486 22.53 6.86 -24.22
C TRP A 486 22.92 7.76 -25.40
N LEU A 487 22.93 9.08 -25.20
CA LEU A 487 23.20 10.04 -26.27
C LEU A 487 24.59 10.68 -26.13
N ALA A 488 24.91 11.23 -24.95
CA ALA A 488 26.15 11.99 -24.77
C ALA A 488 27.38 11.08 -24.62
N TRP A 489 27.26 9.93 -23.94
CA TRP A 489 28.39 9.00 -23.78
C TRP A 489 28.93 8.50 -25.14
N PRO A 490 28.11 7.95 -26.06
CA PRO A 490 28.63 7.51 -27.36
C PRO A 490 29.08 8.68 -28.22
N ALA A 491 28.37 9.82 -28.19
CA ALA A 491 28.77 11.01 -28.95
C ALA A 491 30.17 11.51 -28.55
N LEU A 492 30.48 11.59 -27.25
CA LEU A 492 31.79 11.97 -26.74
C LEU A 492 32.89 10.97 -27.10
N ARG A 493 32.55 9.68 -27.16
CA ARG A 493 33.50 8.62 -27.52
C ARG A 493 33.80 8.57 -29.01
N LEU A 494 32.78 8.75 -29.85
CA LEU A 494 32.90 8.66 -31.32
C LEU A 494 33.49 9.93 -31.94
N SER A 495 33.24 11.10 -31.36
CA SER A 495 33.77 12.37 -31.85
C SER A 495 35.23 12.62 -31.49
N GLY A 496 35.81 11.82 -30.58
CA GLY A 496 37.12 12.12 -29.99
C GLY A 496 37.12 13.34 -29.06
N ALA A 497 35.98 14.01 -28.83
CA ALA A 497 35.89 15.22 -28.01
C ALA A 497 36.28 15.00 -26.52
N ALA A 498 36.34 13.74 -26.09
CA ALA A 498 36.82 13.37 -24.77
C ALA A 498 38.35 13.21 -24.68
N GLU A 499 39.05 13.15 -25.82
CA GLU A 499 40.51 13.01 -25.88
C GLU A 499 41.17 14.29 -25.34
N GLY A 500 42.02 14.14 -24.31
CA GLY A 500 42.67 15.26 -23.63
C GLY A 500 41.91 15.84 -22.43
N HIS A 501 40.64 15.48 -22.19
CA HIS A 501 39.93 15.89 -20.98
C HIS A 501 40.17 14.90 -19.82
N PRO A 502 40.91 15.27 -18.76
CA PRO A 502 41.43 14.32 -17.77
C PRO A 502 40.33 13.53 -17.04
N VAL A 503 39.19 14.18 -16.75
CA VAL A 503 38.06 13.50 -16.09
C VAL A 503 37.33 12.54 -17.03
N LEU A 504 37.14 12.89 -18.31
CA LEU A 504 36.39 12.05 -19.26
C LEU A 504 37.20 10.80 -19.64
N ALA A 505 38.53 10.92 -19.67
CA ALA A 505 39.45 9.80 -19.87
C ALA A 505 39.26 8.67 -18.82
N VAL A 506 38.84 9.02 -17.61
CA VAL A 506 38.57 8.05 -16.53
C VAL A 506 37.09 7.67 -16.49
N VAL A 507 36.19 8.66 -16.56
CA VAL A 507 34.76 8.45 -16.34
C VAL A 507 34.11 7.65 -17.46
N LEU A 508 34.47 7.87 -18.73
CA LEU A 508 33.87 7.12 -19.85
C LEU A 508 34.13 5.61 -19.78
N PRO A 509 35.38 5.10 -19.65
CA PRO A 509 35.62 3.67 -19.53
C PRO A 509 35.07 3.09 -18.22
N ALA A 510 35.15 3.83 -17.10
CA ALA A 510 34.54 3.39 -15.84
C ALA A 510 33.03 3.21 -15.96
N THR A 511 32.35 4.12 -16.66
CA THR A 511 30.90 4.02 -16.90
C THR A 511 30.55 2.78 -17.73
N LEU A 512 31.35 2.46 -18.75
CA LEU A 512 31.16 1.24 -19.54
C LEU A 512 31.34 -0.01 -18.68
N ALA A 513 32.42 -0.08 -17.90
CA ALA A 513 32.69 -1.22 -17.01
C ALA A 513 31.55 -1.43 -15.99
N VAL A 514 31.09 -0.36 -15.35
CA VAL A 514 29.95 -0.42 -14.41
C VAL A 514 28.66 -0.80 -15.14
N SER A 515 28.44 -0.36 -16.39
CA SER A 515 27.25 -0.72 -17.17
C SER A 515 27.22 -2.22 -17.47
N VAL A 516 28.36 -2.79 -17.86
CA VAL A 516 28.49 -4.24 -18.10
C VAL A 516 28.25 -5.03 -16.82
N ALA A 517 28.84 -4.60 -15.70
CA ALA A 517 28.61 -5.22 -14.40
C ALA A 517 27.14 -5.13 -13.97
N ALA A 518 26.50 -3.97 -14.16
CA ALA A 518 25.09 -3.76 -13.86
C ALA A 518 24.20 -4.69 -14.67
N LEU A 519 24.45 -4.85 -15.98
CA LEU A 519 23.72 -5.78 -16.84
C LEU A 519 23.86 -7.23 -16.39
N ALA A 520 25.07 -7.66 -16.01
CA ALA A 520 25.31 -9.01 -15.52
C ALA A 520 24.56 -9.29 -14.20
N VAL A 521 24.62 -8.35 -13.25
CA VAL A 521 23.91 -8.46 -11.97
C VAL A 521 22.39 -8.42 -12.17
N ASP A 522 21.88 -7.51 -13.01
CA ASP A 522 20.45 -7.44 -13.30
C ASP A 522 19.98 -8.72 -13.99
N LEU A 523 20.73 -9.28 -14.94
CA LEU A 523 20.40 -10.57 -15.54
C LEU A 523 20.33 -11.68 -14.49
N ALA A 524 21.31 -11.78 -13.60
CA ALA A 524 21.33 -12.78 -12.53
C ALA A 524 20.14 -12.64 -11.57
N VAL A 525 19.81 -11.41 -11.17
CA VAL A 525 18.65 -11.10 -10.30
C VAL A 525 17.35 -11.49 -11.00
N GLN A 526 17.18 -11.15 -12.28
CA GLN A 526 15.97 -11.42 -13.04
C GLN A 526 15.77 -12.91 -13.32
N VAL A 527 16.84 -13.64 -13.68
CA VAL A 527 16.80 -15.09 -13.86
C VAL A 527 16.47 -15.78 -12.53
N THR A 528 17.11 -15.37 -11.43
CA THR A 528 16.82 -15.92 -10.09
C THR A 528 15.36 -15.67 -9.69
N GLY A 529 14.83 -14.46 -9.95
CA GLY A 529 13.44 -14.13 -9.74
C GLY A 529 12.48 -15.01 -10.57
N ALA A 530 12.77 -15.19 -11.86
CA ALA A 530 11.99 -16.06 -12.75
C ALA A 530 11.95 -17.51 -12.25
N LEU A 531 13.11 -18.06 -11.86
CA LEU A 531 13.21 -19.41 -11.29
C LEU A 531 12.43 -19.52 -9.98
N GLY A 532 12.58 -18.55 -9.07
CA GLY A 532 11.87 -18.50 -7.79
C GLY A 532 10.35 -18.30 -7.91
N SER A 533 9.88 -17.78 -9.05
CA SER A 533 8.43 -17.69 -9.35
C SER A 533 7.83 -18.99 -9.89
N GLY A 534 8.66 -20.02 -10.15
CA GLY A 534 8.23 -21.24 -10.85
C GLY A 534 8.04 -21.07 -12.37
N ARG A 535 8.20 -19.86 -12.91
CA ARG A 535 8.01 -19.56 -14.35
C ARG A 535 9.35 -19.40 -15.07
N ARG A 536 10.10 -20.50 -15.14
CA ARG A 536 11.42 -20.55 -15.78
C ARG A 536 11.43 -20.09 -17.24
N TRP A 537 10.30 -20.24 -17.94
CA TRP A 537 10.10 -19.78 -19.32
C TRP A 537 10.23 -18.26 -19.50
N LEU A 538 10.14 -17.49 -18.42
CA LEU A 538 10.37 -16.04 -18.44
C LEU A 538 11.87 -15.69 -18.52
N ALA A 539 12.78 -16.55 -18.07
CA ALA A 539 14.20 -16.23 -17.92
C ALA A 539 14.88 -15.70 -19.21
N PRO A 540 14.63 -16.25 -20.42
CA PRO A 540 15.22 -15.71 -21.65
C PRO A 540 14.83 -14.25 -21.93
N TRP A 541 13.65 -13.81 -21.50
CA TRP A 541 13.17 -12.45 -21.71
C TRP A 541 13.94 -11.41 -20.88
N ALA A 542 14.70 -11.83 -19.86
CA ALA A 542 15.55 -10.94 -19.08
C ALA A 542 16.60 -10.22 -19.96
N LEU A 543 17.05 -10.86 -21.04
CA LEU A 543 17.96 -10.26 -22.04
C LEU A 543 17.33 -9.07 -22.77
N THR A 544 16.00 -8.98 -22.81
CA THR A 544 15.28 -7.90 -23.52
C THR A 544 14.91 -6.73 -22.62
N LEU A 545 15.12 -6.82 -21.30
CA LEU A 545 14.79 -5.77 -20.34
C LEU A 545 15.49 -4.42 -20.61
N PRO A 546 16.73 -4.36 -21.14
CA PRO A 546 17.32 -3.07 -21.53
C PRO A 546 16.46 -2.28 -22.53
N LEU A 547 15.66 -2.95 -23.36
CA LEU A 547 14.72 -2.31 -24.30
C LEU A 547 13.42 -1.83 -23.64
N TYR A 548 13.12 -2.29 -22.42
CA TYR A 548 11.94 -1.92 -21.64
C TYR A 548 12.16 -0.65 -20.81
N PHE A 549 13.36 -0.46 -20.26
CA PHE A 549 13.67 0.67 -19.38
C PHE A 549 13.62 2.08 -20.01
N PRO A 550 13.69 2.32 -21.33
CA PRO A 550 13.39 3.62 -21.92
C PRO A 550 11.99 4.15 -21.56
N LEU A 551 11.01 3.26 -21.34
CA LEU A 551 9.69 3.69 -20.84
C LEU A 551 9.79 4.29 -19.44
N ALA A 552 10.69 3.77 -18.57
CA ALA A 552 10.90 4.28 -17.22
C ALA A 552 11.44 5.72 -17.24
N THR A 553 12.26 6.05 -18.23
CA THR A 553 12.71 7.44 -18.46
C THR A 553 11.54 8.35 -18.82
N LEU A 554 10.66 7.95 -19.75
CA LEU A 554 9.45 8.72 -20.07
C LEU A 554 8.57 8.93 -18.82
N ALA A 555 8.43 7.89 -18.00
CA ALA A 555 7.72 7.96 -16.73
C ALA A 555 8.38 8.92 -15.73
N ALA A 556 9.72 8.95 -15.65
CA ALA A 556 10.47 9.85 -14.78
C ALA A 556 10.31 11.32 -15.19
N TRP A 557 10.40 11.63 -16.49
CA TRP A 557 10.17 12.98 -17.00
C TRP A 557 8.73 13.44 -16.76
N LYS A 558 7.74 12.56 -17.03
CA LYS A 558 6.34 12.83 -16.69
C LYS A 558 6.17 13.09 -15.19
N ALA A 559 6.79 12.28 -14.33
CA ALA A 559 6.75 12.44 -12.89
C ALA A 559 7.34 13.78 -12.43
N ALA A 560 8.48 14.19 -12.99
CA ALA A 560 9.13 15.46 -12.68
C ALA A 560 8.25 16.66 -13.05
N ILE A 561 7.63 16.64 -14.24
CA ILE A 561 6.71 17.69 -14.71
C ILE A 561 5.47 17.75 -13.82
N GLU A 562 4.87 16.60 -13.51
CA GLU A 562 3.69 16.54 -12.64
C GLU A 562 3.98 16.95 -11.19
N LEU A 563 5.17 16.66 -10.67
CA LEU A 563 5.52 17.05 -9.30
C LEU A 563 5.53 18.58 -9.14
N VAL A 564 5.90 19.30 -10.20
CA VAL A 564 5.88 20.77 -10.24
C VAL A 564 4.46 21.31 -10.42
N GLY A 565 3.67 20.75 -11.35
CA GLY A 565 2.35 21.30 -11.69
C GLY A 565 1.16 20.74 -10.89
N ARG A 566 1.22 19.48 -10.47
CA ARG A 566 0.11 18.71 -9.86
C ARG A 566 0.63 17.62 -8.89
N PRO A 567 1.25 18.01 -7.75
CA PRO A 567 1.98 17.08 -6.88
C PRO A 567 1.13 15.95 -6.30
N PHE A 568 -0.14 16.22 -5.97
CA PHE A 568 -1.06 15.24 -5.37
C PHE A 568 -1.96 14.53 -6.39
N PHE A 569 -1.78 14.77 -7.69
CA PHE A 569 -2.64 14.19 -8.71
C PHE A 569 -2.39 12.67 -8.86
N TRP A 570 -3.47 11.90 -8.72
CA TRP A 570 -3.47 10.45 -8.88
C TRP A 570 -3.98 10.05 -10.27
N ASP A 571 -3.05 9.69 -11.14
CA ASP A 571 -3.32 9.23 -12.50
C ASP A 571 -3.68 7.73 -12.55
N LYS A 572 -4.93 7.37 -12.19
CA LYS A 572 -5.37 5.96 -12.08
C LYS A 572 -5.29 5.24 -13.43
N THR A 573 -4.72 4.04 -13.44
CA THR A 573 -4.77 3.11 -14.57
C THR A 573 -6.03 2.25 -14.50
N ALA A 574 -6.66 2.02 -15.66
CA ALA A 574 -7.81 1.13 -15.77
C ALA A 574 -7.32 -0.32 -15.97
N HIS A 575 -7.95 -1.27 -15.28
CA HIS A 575 -7.69 -2.71 -15.33
C HIS A 575 -8.96 -3.42 -15.85
N GLY A 576 -8.85 -4.69 -16.22
CA GLY A 576 -9.95 -5.54 -16.72
C GLY A 576 -9.94 -5.78 -18.23
N PHE A 577 -8.78 -5.69 -18.89
CA PHE A 577 -8.67 -5.89 -20.35
C PHE A 577 -8.06 -7.25 -20.73
N ALA A 578 -7.47 -7.98 -19.80
CA ALA A 578 -6.84 -9.28 -20.03
C ALA A 578 -7.75 -10.48 -19.71
N ARG A 579 -7.65 -11.54 -20.53
CA ARG A 579 -8.14 -12.89 -20.17
C ARG A 579 -7.15 -13.52 -19.18
N GLN A 580 -7.65 -14.19 -18.14
CA GLN A 580 -6.81 -14.86 -17.14
C GLN A 580 -6.07 -16.05 -17.76
N ASP A 581 -4.78 -16.23 -17.45
CA ASP A 581 -4.02 -17.41 -17.88
C ASP A 581 -4.53 -18.66 -17.14
N PRO A 582 -4.67 -19.82 -17.82
CA PRO A 582 -5.11 -21.08 -17.20
C PRO A 582 -4.09 -21.71 -16.22
N VAL A 583 -2.90 -21.12 -16.04
CA VAL A 583 -1.84 -21.64 -15.16
C VAL A 583 -1.90 -21.02 -13.74
N THR A 584 -2.80 -20.08 -13.49
CA THR A 584 -3.20 -19.78 -12.11
C THR A 584 -3.85 -21.06 -11.57
N PRO A 585 -3.36 -21.66 -10.47
CA PRO A 585 -4.03 -22.83 -9.93
C PRO A 585 -5.50 -22.44 -9.74
N PRO A 586 -6.45 -23.21 -10.30
CA PRO A 586 -7.86 -22.91 -10.10
C PRO A 586 -8.07 -22.77 -8.60
N ILE A 587 -8.79 -21.74 -8.19
CA ILE A 587 -9.31 -21.62 -6.84
C ILE A 587 -10.03 -22.94 -6.57
N ARG A 588 -9.36 -23.87 -5.88
CA ARG A 588 -9.97 -25.14 -5.50
C ARG A 588 -10.99 -24.74 -4.46
N ALA A 589 -12.27 -24.71 -4.86
CA ALA A 589 -13.37 -24.65 -3.92
C ALA A 589 -13.09 -25.70 -2.84
N ALA A 590 -12.91 -25.25 -1.60
CA ALA A 590 -12.73 -26.15 -0.49
C ALA A 590 -13.97 -27.05 -0.47
N ARG A 591 -13.78 -28.35 -0.75
CA ARG A 591 -14.79 -29.34 -0.43
C ARG A 591 -14.91 -29.29 1.08
N HIS A 592 -16.01 -28.73 1.57
CA HIS A 592 -16.49 -28.99 2.92
C HIS A 592 -16.46 -30.51 3.09
N ARG A 593 -15.48 -31.02 3.84
CA ARG A 593 -15.59 -32.36 4.42
C ARG A 593 -16.54 -32.20 5.57
N ASP A 594 -17.82 -32.47 5.30
CA ASP A 594 -18.78 -32.74 6.36
C ASP A 594 -18.24 -33.91 7.17
N ALA A 595 -17.78 -33.59 8.38
CA ALA A 595 -17.57 -34.58 9.42
C ALA A 595 -18.95 -35.01 9.94
N ALA A 596 -19.68 -35.75 9.12
CA ALA A 596 -20.81 -36.56 9.56
C ALA A 596 -20.27 -37.96 9.83
N GLY A 597 -20.25 -38.33 11.12
CA GLY A 597 -19.74 -39.61 11.58
C GLY A 597 -20.44 -40.79 10.92
N SER A 598 -19.67 -41.74 10.41
CA SER A 598 -20.13 -43.10 10.18
C SER A 598 -19.57 -43.99 11.27
N ASN A 599 -20.36 -44.09 12.34
CA ASN A 599 -20.29 -45.21 13.27
C ASN A 599 -20.80 -46.45 12.51
N ARG A 600 -19.95 -47.44 12.23
CA ARG A 600 -20.39 -48.82 11.98
C ARG A 600 -19.38 -49.82 12.54
N PRO A 601 -19.84 -50.84 13.26
CA PRO A 601 -19.02 -51.93 13.76
C PRO A 601 -18.85 -53.00 12.68
N GLY A 602 -17.75 -53.74 12.76
CA GLY A 602 -17.37 -54.85 11.89
C GLY A 602 -15.93 -55.24 12.16
#